data_AF-A0A521RYZ7-F1
#
_entry.id   AF-A0A521RYZ7-F1
#
_cell.length_a   1.000
_cell.length_b   1.000
_cell.length_c   1.000
_cell.angle_alpha   90.00
_cell.angle_beta   90.00
_cell.angle_gamma   90.00
#
_symmetry.space_group_name_H-M   'P 1'
#
loop_
_entity.id
_entity.type
_entity.pdbx_description
1 polymer ?
#
loop_
_entity_poly.entity_id
_entity_poly.type
_entity_poly.pdbx_seq_one_letter_code
_entity_poly.pdbx_strand_id
1 'polypeptide(L)'
;MPRIVCRSCGREIYTTAPIEQLFADERRCPRCGASLQDDRRDNERRLNIRRLNPQDDPGPPPEETERRIDERRKVRRRRGDSGPTGKDAGWIE
;
A
#
# COMPACT_ATOMS: atom_id res chain seq x y z
N MET A 1 14.40 2.42 14.12
CA MET A 1 15.14 1.25 13.62
C MET A 1 14.78 1.12 12.15
N PRO A 2 15.74 1.30 11.23
CA PRO A 2 15.45 1.36 9.80
C PRO A 2 14.86 0.03 9.32
N ARG A 3 13.75 0.11 8.58
CA ARG A 3 13.14 -1.06 7.95
C ARG A 3 13.71 -1.23 6.55
N ILE A 4 14.49 -2.29 6.36
CA ILE A 4 15.06 -2.67 5.08
C ILE A 4 14.32 -3.89 4.55
N VAL A 5 13.93 -3.85 3.28
CA VAL A 5 13.10 -4.90 2.66
C VAL A 5 13.69 -5.35 1.34
N CYS A 6 13.58 -6.66 1.06
CA CYS A 6 13.82 -7.17 -0.28
C CYS A 6 12.53 -7.12 -1.09
N ARG A 7 12.51 -6.35 -2.18
CA ARG A 7 11.34 -6.25 -3.07
C ARG A 7 11.16 -7.45 -3.99
N SER A 8 12.19 -8.29 -4.12
CA SER A 8 12.12 -9.50 -4.96
C SER A 8 11.47 -10.67 -4.22
N CYS A 9 11.83 -10.92 -2.95
CA CYS A 9 11.30 -12.03 -2.17
C CYS A 9 10.35 -11.62 -1.02
N GLY A 10 10.16 -10.31 -0.81
CA GLY A 10 9.26 -9.75 0.21
C GLY A 10 9.77 -9.83 1.65
N ARG A 11 11.02 -10.21 1.87
CA ARG A 11 11.58 -10.40 3.23
C ARG A 11 11.97 -9.06 3.86
N GLU A 12 11.56 -8.87 5.10
CA GLU A 12 12.03 -7.79 5.96
C GLU A 12 13.35 -8.20 6.66
N ILE A 13 14.29 -7.27 6.74
CA ILE A 13 15.56 -7.44 7.44
C ILE A 13 15.66 -6.38 8.53
N TYR A 14 15.84 -6.85 9.75
CA TYR A 14 16.03 -5.99 10.92
C TYR A 14 17.53 -5.73 11.08
N THR A 15 17.92 -4.47 10.91
CA THR A 15 19.30 -4.00 11.06
C THR A 15 19.30 -2.72 11.89
N THR A 16 20.39 -2.49 12.60
CA THR A 16 20.61 -1.27 13.38
C THR A 16 21.10 -0.10 12.53
N ALA A 17 21.70 -0.39 11.37
CA ALA A 17 22.23 0.59 10.44
C ALA A 17 21.28 0.81 9.24
N PRO A 18 21.16 2.05 8.72
CA PRO A 18 20.39 2.34 7.52
C PRO A 18 21.10 1.79 6.27
N ILE A 19 20.39 1.68 5.15
CA ILE A 19 20.89 1.00 3.96
C ILE A 19 22.14 1.67 3.36
N GLU A 20 22.28 2.99 3.51
CA GLU A 20 23.43 3.73 3.00
C GLU A 20 24.72 3.39 3.76
N GLN A 21 24.61 2.94 5.01
CA GLN A 21 25.74 2.55 5.85
C GLN A 21 26.14 1.07 5.70
N LEU A 22 25.32 0.24 5.04
CA LEU A 22 25.62 -1.16 4.79
C LEU A 22 26.68 -1.33 3.68
N PHE A 23 27.58 -2.29 3.85
CA PHE A 23 28.54 -2.69 2.82
C PHE A 23 27.86 -3.40 1.64
N ALA A 24 28.56 -3.55 0.52
CA ALA A 24 28.00 -4.12 -0.71
C ALA A 24 27.40 -5.52 -0.52
N ASP A 25 28.03 -6.36 0.29
CA ASP A 25 27.56 -7.72 0.59
C ASP A 25 26.33 -7.70 1.51
N GLU A 26 26.29 -6.78 2.46
CA GLU A 26 25.17 -6.59 3.39
C GLU A 26 23.95 -5.96 2.71
N ARG A 27 24.14 -5.31 1.56
CA ARG A 27 23.05 -4.79 0.71
C ARG A 27 22.37 -5.86 -0.13
N ARG A 28 22.77 -7.13 -0.01
CA ARG A 28 22.14 -8.25 -0.72
C ARG A 28 21.22 -9.03 0.21
N CYS A 29 20.09 -9.45 -0.33
CA CYS A 29 19.17 -10.31 0.39
C CYS A 29 19.80 -11.70 0.60
N PRO A 30 19.90 -12.21 1.84
CA PRO A 30 20.48 -13.53 2.13
C PRO A 30 19.66 -14.69 1.54
N ARG A 31 18.43 -14.43 1.10
CA ARG A 31 17.51 -15.44 0.54
C ARG A 31 17.58 -15.54 -0.98
N CYS A 32 17.79 -14.43 -1.68
CA CYS A 32 17.66 -14.39 -3.15
C CYS A 32 18.77 -13.60 -3.85
N GLY A 33 19.72 -13.01 -3.12
CA GLY A 33 20.84 -12.25 -3.67
C GLY A 33 20.49 -10.88 -4.27
N ALA A 34 19.21 -10.56 -4.41
CA ALA A 34 18.73 -9.28 -4.91
C ALA A 34 19.10 -8.12 -3.97
N SER A 35 19.19 -6.91 -4.52
CA SER A 35 19.47 -5.71 -3.72
C SER A 35 18.33 -5.43 -2.73
N LEU A 36 18.73 -5.12 -1.51
CA LEU A 36 17.84 -4.59 -0.49
C LEU A 36 17.47 -3.14 -0.81
N GLN A 37 16.35 -2.70 -0.24
CA GLN A 37 15.80 -1.36 -0.43
C GLN A 37 15.21 -0.88 0.89
N ASP A 38 15.14 0.44 1.09
CA ASP A 38 14.36 0.97 2.20
C ASP A 38 12.87 0.69 2.01
N ASP A 39 12.20 0.49 3.15
CA ASP A 39 10.74 0.41 3.21
C ASP A 39 10.14 1.78 2.90
N ARG A 40 9.42 1.86 1.78
CA ARG A 40 8.74 3.09 1.35
C ARG A 40 7.69 3.56 2.36
N ARG A 41 7.10 2.64 3.13
CA ARG A 41 6.01 2.95 4.05
C ARG A 41 6.48 3.58 5.36
N ASP A 42 7.76 3.46 5.70
CA ASP A 42 8.27 4.00 6.96
C ASP A 42 8.21 5.54 6.95
N ASN A 43 8.52 6.16 5.82
CA ASN A 43 8.45 7.62 5.62
C ASN A 43 7.02 8.14 5.38
N GLU A 44 6.08 7.28 4.99
CA GLU A 44 4.67 7.63 4.74
C GLU A 44 3.79 7.50 5.99
N ARG A 45 4.37 7.31 7.19
CA ARG A 45 3.61 7.32 8.45
C ARG A 45 3.12 8.75 8.72
N ARG A 46 2.08 9.13 7.97
CA ARG A 46 1.26 10.35 7.96
C ARG A 46 1.52 11.25 9.18
N LEU A 47 2.60 12.02 9.13
CA LEU A 47 2.91 13.03 10.15
C LEU A 47 2.01 14.26 9.99
N ASN A 48 1.37 14.40 8.82
CA ASN A 48 0.43 15.46 8.57
C ASN A 48 -0.87 15.16 9.33
N ILE A 49 -1.20 16.07 10.26
CA ILE A 49 -2.52 16.19 10.88
C ILE A 49 -3.56 15.99 9.78
N ARG A 50 -4.49 15.03 9.96
CA ARG A 50 -5.62 14.88 9.04
C ARG A 50 -6.26 16.26 8.91
N ARG A 51 -6.56 16.70 7.69
CA ARG A 51 -7.30 17.95 7.49
C ARG A 51 -8.52 17.91 8.41
N LEU A 52 -8.52 18.74 9.44
CA LEU A 52 -9.66 18.89 10.33
C LEU A 52 -10.62 19.81 9.60
N ASN A 53 -11.89 19.41 9.58
CA ASN A 53 -12.93 20.29 9.10
C ASN A 53 -12.97 21.53 10.01
N PRO A 54 -13.15 22.74 9.45
CA PRO A 54 -13.34 23.94 10.25
C PRO A 54 -14.57 23.78 11.17
N GLN A 55 -14.54 24.46 12.33
CA GLN A 55 -15.58 24.33 13.35
C GLN A 55 -16.98 24.67 12.83
N ASP A 56 -17.06 25.61 11.89
CA ASP A 56 -18.30 26.12 11.31
C ASP A 56 -18.84 25.25 10.15
N ASP A 57 -18.05 24.29 9.66
CA ASP A 57 -18.47 23.28 8.67
C ASP A 57 -17.86 21.93 9.04
N PRO A 58 -18.34 21.28 10.13
CA PRO A 58 -17.74 20.05 10.66
C PRO A 58 -17.93 18.83 9.75
N GLY A 59 -18.57 18.98 8.60
CA GLY A 59 -19.03 17.88 7.77
C GLY A 59 -20.29 17.23 8.34
N PRO A 60 -20.83 16.21 7.65
CA PRO A 60 -22.09 15.59 8.01
C PRO A 60 -22.01 14.93 9.40
N PRO A 61 -23.08 15.01 10.21
CA PRO A 61 -23.12 14.42 11.53
C PRO A 61 -22.98 12.89 11.46
N PRO A 62 -22.35 12.27 12.47
CA PRO A 62 -22.07 10.82 12.48
C PRO A 62 -23.32 9.94 12.53
N GLU A 63 -24.50 10.52 12.76
CA GLU A 63 -25.78 9.83 12.86
C GLU A 63 -26.45 9.56 11.51
N GLU A 64 -25.98 10.19 10.43
CA GLU A 64 -26.40 9.83 9.07
C GLU A 64 -25.73 8.52 8.68
N THR A 65 -26.43 7.42 8.93
CA THR A 65 -26.10 6.06 8.49
C THR A 65 -25.40 6.09 7.14
N GLU A 66 -24.10 5.75 7.13
CA GLU A 66 -23.27 5.78 5.94
C GLU A 66 -23.95 4.99 4.81
N ARG A 67 -24.53 5.68 3.82
CA ARG A 67 -25.08 5.02 2.60
C ARG A 67 -24.06 4.05 1.99
N ARG A 68 -22.77 4.37 2.18
CA ARG A 68 -21.61 3.59 1.78
C ARG A 68 -21.50 2.21 2.47
N ILE A 69 -21.90 2.07 3.74
CA ILE A 69 -21.90 0.77 4.44
C ILE A 69 -23.01 -0.12 3.89
N ASP A 70 -24.17 0.48 3.67
CA ASP A 70 -25.37 -0.23 3.26
C ASP A 70 -25.25 -0.74 1.82
N GLU A 71 -24.71 0.08 0.91
CA GLU A 71 -24.32 -0.35 -0.44
C GLU A 71 -23.26 -1.45 -0.38
N ARG A 72 -22.23 -1.33 0.47
CA ARG A 72 -21.17 -2.35 0.59
C ARG A 72 -21.66 -3.67 1.18
N ARG A 73 -22.71 -3.67 2.00
CA ARG A 73 -23.38 -4.88 2.51
C ARG A 73 -24.30 -5.52 1.48
N LYS A 74 -25.04 -4.70 0.71
CA LYS A 74 -26.06 -5.17 -0.24
C LYS A 74 -25.48 -5.56 -1.60
N VAL A 75 -24.34 -4.98 -2.00
CA VAL A 75 -23.63 -5.40 -3.20
C VAL A 75 -23.06 -6.79 -2.98
N ARG A 76 -23.79 -7.77 -3.51
CA ARG A 76 -23.34 -9.16 -3.68
C ARG A 76 -21.96 -9.09 -4.34
N ARG A 77 -20.90 -9.38 -3.56
CA ARG A 77 -19.53 -9.51 -4.08
C ARG A 77 -19.63 -10.43 -5.28
N ARG A 78 -19.43 -9.89 -6.49
CA ARG A 78 -19.39 -10.72 -7.70
C ARG A 78 -18.35 -11.80 -7.40
N ARG A 79 -18.81 -13.04 -7.22
CA ARG A 79 -17.92 -14.20 -7.37
C ARG A 79 -17.19 -13.96 -8.67
N GLY A 80 -15.86 -14.02 -8.64
CA GLY A 80 -14.99 -13.71 -9.76
C GLY A 80 -15.59 -14.25 -11.04
N ASP A 81 -16.18 -13.34 -11.81
CA ASP A 81 -16.53 -13.60 -13.18
C ASP A 81 -15.23 -13.34 -13.91
N SER A 82 -14.59 -14.41 -14.34
CA SER A 82 -13.47 -14.39 -15.25
C SER A 82 -13.78 -13.38 -16.35
N GLY A 83 -13.10 -12.24 -16.33
CA GLY A 83 -13.21 -11.24 -17.38
C GLY A 83 -12.98 -11.90 -18.74
N PRO A 84 -13.61 -11.40 -19.82
CA PRO A 84 -13.56 -12.03 -21.12
C PRO A 84 -12.11 -12.21 -21.54
N THR A 85 -11.76 -13.46 -21.88
CA THR A 85 -10.45 -13.86 -22.35
C THR A 85 -10.12 -13.17 -23.69
N GLY A 86 -9.36 -12.08 -23.62
CA GLY A 86 -8.20 -11.82 -24.49
C GLY A 86 -8.34 -11.90 -26.01
N LYS A 87 -9.49 -11.64 -26.64
CA LYS A 87 -9.57 -11.58 -28.12
C LYS A 87 -10.25 -10.35 -28.73
N ASP A 88 -10.95 -9.53 -27.95
CA ASP A 88 -11.69 -8.36 -28.47
C ASP A 88 -11.17 -7.02 -27.93
N ALA A 89 -9.88 -6.91 -27.61
CA ALA A 89 -9.26 -5.62 -27.35
C ALA A 89 -8.82 -5.00 -28.69
N GLY A 90 -9.81 -4.58 -29.49
CA GLY A 90 -9.61 -3.83 -30.72
C GLY A 90 -8.94 -2.49 -30.43
N TRP A 91 -7.64 -2.41 -30.69
CA TRP A 91 -6.94 -1.15 -30.77
C TRP A 91 -7.39 -0.40 -32.02
N ILE A 92 -7.73 0.87 -31.81
CA ILE A 92 -8.14 1.89 -32.76
C ILE A 92 -7.15 2.00 -33.94
N GLU A 93 -7.67 2.09 -35.17
CA GLU A 93 -6.94 2.51 -36.38
C GLU A 93 -6.62 4.01 -36.35
#